data_AF-A0A2U0TRY1-F1
#
_entry.id   AF-A0A2U0TRY1-F1
#
_cell.length_a   1.000
_cell.length_b   1.000
_cell.length_c   1.000
_cell.angle_alpha   90.00
_cell.angle_beta   90.00
_cell.angle_gamma   90.00
#
_symmetry.space_group_name_H-M   'P 1'
#
loop_
_entity.id
_entity.type
_entity.pdbx_description
1 polymer ?
#
loop_
_entity_poly.entity_id
_entity_poly.type
_entity_poly.pdbx_seq_one_letter_code
_entity_poly.pdbx_strand_id
1 'polypeptide(L)'
;MALEQIEKQMKLNYIAFAVPFFASFMLLEYYISKRKNKEVHHFNESVANINVGIAERISDLLTTGTFFFIFSWLHTNFSIFSIESSATTWILLFLATDLVWYWYHRLGHTVNLFWATHIVHHQSDDFNYTAAARITVFQAVARGLFWCVLPIIGFKAEMITVLLLIHGTYPFFTHTQLVGKLGWLEYIIVTPSHHRVHHSSNPEYLDKNYGDMLIIWDKIFGTYVEETNESQYGLTKSLGSYSFLWQHFHYVLELGVAFRMAKTFKQKLKVIFGGPNDIDGRIRSLLERKFSKKAIDIQYSKKLINAVIVKTIITMSVLFFTILFSNYLSISSEFLLTGFIILSVIVTGAMLEQKKWIFHLEFVRIGIVGYLAFSVFPNPLLLIAIVLIGIVGVLFYQTIHSKYQELLFSA
;
A
#
# COMPACT_ATOMS: atom_id res chain seq x y z
N MET A 1 7.07 20.98 -43.19
CA MET A 1 6.01 19.98 -43.46
C MET A 1 6.45 18.52 -43.30
N ALA A 2 7.54 18.02 -43.90
CA ALA A 2 7.95 16.61 -43.70
C ALA A 2 8.74 16.32 -42.40
N LEU A 3 9.29 17.35 -41.73
CA LEU A 3 10.01 17.23 -40.46
C LEU A 3 9.13 17.49 -39.21
N GLU A 4 7.93 18.06 -39.37
CA GLU A 4 6.95 18.22 -38.27
C GLU A 4 6.14 16.96 -38.00
N GLN A 5 6.23 15.95 -38.87
CA GLN A 5 5.51 14.69 -38.75
C GLN A 5 6.32 13.56 -38.08
N ILE A 6 7.61 13.81 -37.74
CA ILE A 6 8.55 12.78 -37.25
C ILE A 6 8.90 12.93 -35.74
N GLU A 7 8.32 13.90 -35.02
CA GLU A 7 8.40 13.95 -33.56
C GLU A 7 7.02 13.80 -32.88
N LYS A 8 6.30 12.71 -33.19
CA LYS A 8 5.44 12.12 -32.16
C LYS A 8 6.35 11.42 -31.15
N GLN A 9 7.00 12.19 -30.27
CA GLN A 9 7.63 11.61 -29.09
C GLN A 9 6.58 10.73 -28.40
N MET A 10 6.94 9.46 -28.14
CA MET A 10 6.08 8.59 -27.35
C MET A 10 5.84 9.28 -26.01
N LYS A 11 4.57 9.60 -25.71
CA LYS A 11 4.16 10.21 -24.45
C LYS A 11 4.11 9.12 -23.37
N LEU A 12 5.28 8.66 -22.95
CA LEU A 12 5.42 7.70 -21.87
C LEU A 12 5.18 8.38 -20.52
N ASN A 13 4.50 7.68 -19.62
CA ASN A 13 4.38 8.11 -18.24
C ASN A 13 5.60 7.63 -17.45
N TYR A 14 6.60 8.51 -17.31
CA TYR A 14 7.86 8.17 -16.65
C TYR A 14 7.72 7.90 -15.14
N ILE A 15 6.58 8.22 -14.51
CA ILE A 15 6.30 7.85 -13.12
C ILE A 15 6.33 6.33 -12.95
N ALA A 16 6.06 5.56 -14.02
CA ALA A 16 6.18 4.11 -14.02
C ALA A 16 7.56 3.61 -13.52
N PHE A 17 8.64 4.36 -13.78
CA PHE A 17 9.99 3.99 -13.36
C PHE A 17 10.20 4.02 -11.84
N ALA A 18 9.29 4.62 -11.07
CA ALA A 18 9.28 4.48 -9.61
C ALA A 18 9.16 3.00 -9.19
N VAL A 19 8.41 2.18 -9.94
CA VAL A 19 8.22 0.74 -9.63
C VAL A 19 9.55 -0.02 -9.65
N PRO A 20 10.31 -0.08 -10.76
CA PRO A 20 11.61 -0.75 -10.76
C PRO A 20 12.64 -0.05 -9.86
N PHE A 21 12.57 1.27 -9.67
CA PHE A 21 13.46 2.00 -8.76
C PHE A 21 13.33 1.49 -7.32
N PHE A 22 12.15 1.53 -6.72
CA PHE A 22 11.95 1.05 -5.35
C PHE A 22 12.14 -0.47 -5.22
N ALA A 23 11.71 -1.25 -6.23
CA ALA A 23 11.95 -2.69 -6.24
C ALA A 23 13.45 -3.03 -6.22
N SER A 24 14.29 -2.25 -6.92
CA SER A 24 15.75 -2.45 -6.89
C SER A 24 16.34 -2.22 -5.51
N PHE A 25 15.86 -1.23 -4.75
CA PHE A 25 16.29 -0.99 -3.38
C PHE A 25 15.83 -2.08 -2.41
N MET A 26 14.60 -2.60 -2.56
CA MET A 26 14.13 -3.75 -1.78
C MET A 26 15.01 -4.99 -2.02
N LEU A 27 15.37 -5.26 -3.29
CA LEU A 27 16.28 -6.36 -3.63
C LEU A 27 17.70 -6.14 -3.11
N LEU A 28 18.18 -4.90 -3.15
CA LEU A 28 19.48 -4.54 -2.59
C LEU A 28 19.51 -4.72 -1.07
N GLU A 29 18.47 -4.30 -0.36
CA GLU A 29 18.35 -4.52 1.08
C GLU A 29 18.33 -6.01 1.43
N TYR A 30 17.52 -6.80 0.71
CA TYR A 30 17.49 -8.26 0.87
C TYR A 30 18.87 -8.89 0.64
N TYR A 31 19.60 -8.44 -0.38
CA TYR A 31 20.95 -8.91 -0.65
C TYR A 31 21.93 -8.56 0.49
N ILE A 32 21.89 -7.32 0.98
CA ILE A 32 22.74 -6.85 2.07
C ILE A 32 22.39 -7.59 3.37
N SER A 33 21.11 -7.84 3.65
CA SER A 33 20.68 -8.56 4.85
C SER A 33 21.23 -9.99 4.86
N LYS A 34 21.19 -10.70 3.73
CA LYS A 34 21.78 -12.03 3.57
C LYS A 34 23.30 -12.00 3.75
N ARG A 35 24.00 -11.01 3.20
CA ARG A 35 25.45 -10.85 3.43
C ARG A 35 25.81 -10.55 4.89
N LYS A 36 24.92 -9.86 5.62
CA LYS A 36 25.10 -9.54 7.04
C LYS A 36 24.56 -10.63 7.99
N ASN A 37 24.05 -11.75 7.47
CA ASN A 37 23.36 -12.79 8.24
C ASN A 37 22.24 -12.22 9.15
N LYS A 38 21.51 -11.21 8.66
CA LYS A 38 20.35 -10.64 9.35
C LYS A 38 19.05 -11.11 8.71
N GLU A 39 18.18 -11.73 9.50
CA GLU A 39 16.87 -12.20 9.07
C GLU A 39 15.82 -11.09 9.22
N VAL A 40 15.82 -10.14 8.28
CA VAL A 40 14.86 -9.02 8.26
C VAL A 40 13.75 -9.18 7.23
N HIS A 41 13.80 -10.24 6.40
CA HIS A 41 12.82 -10.53 5.36
C HIS A 41 12.32 -11.97 5.46
N HIS A 42 11.03 -12.11 5.70
CA HIS A 42 10.27 -13.33 5.53
C HIS A 42 9.50 -13.27 4.20
N PHE A 43 9.42 -14.42 3.52
CA PHE A 43 8.88 -14.50 2.15
C PHE A 43 7.42 -14.05 2.06
N ASN A 44 6.59 -14.57 2.95
CA ASN A 44 5.17 -14.25 3.13
C ASN A 44 4.94 -12.78 3.45
N GLU A 45 5.68 -12.21 4.41
CA GLU A 45 5.59 -10.77 4.74
C GLU A 45 5.98 -9.92 3.53
N SER A 46 7.12 -10.22 2.89
CA SER A 46 7.60 -9.48 1.72
C SER A 46 6.59 -9.49 0.57
N VAL A 47 5.98 -10.65 0.26
CA VAL A 47 4.95 -10.75 -0.78
C VAL A 47 3.68 -10.01 -0.37
N ALA A 48 3.22 -10.14 0.87
CA ALA A 48 2.03 -9.42 1.35
C ALA A 48 2.24 -7.90 1.31
N ASN A 49 3.44 -7.44 1.67
CA ASN A 49 3.82 -6.03 1.62
C ASN A 49 3.81 -5.49 0.18
N ILE A 50 4.43 -6.22 -0.75
CA ILE A 50 4.44 -5.89 -2.17
C ILE A 50 3.03 -5.91 -2.75
N ASN A 51 2.17 -6.86 -2.36
CA ASN A 51 0.78 -6.92 -2.81
C ASN A 51 -0.02 -5.66 -2.44
N VAL A 52 0.15 -5.14 -1.21
CA VAL A 52 -0.47 -3.87 -0.79
C VAL A 52 0.07 -2.73 -1.65
N GLY A 53 1.39 -2.64 -1.84
CA GLY A 53 2.01 -1.61 -2.67
C GLY A 53 1.58 -1.64 -4.13
N ILE A 54 1.42 -2.81 -4.73
CA ILE A 54 0.89 -2.97 -6.10
C ILE A 54 -0.52 -2.37 -6.19
N ALA A 55 -1.39 -2.65 -5.22
CA ALA A 55 -2.76 -2.15 -5.19
C ALA A 55 -2.84 -0.63 -4.95
N GLU A 56 -1.89 -0.08 -4.19
CA GLU A 56 -1.82 1.37 -3.98
C GLU A 56 -1.26 2.10 -5.21
N ARG A 57 -0.19 1.60 -5.84
CA ARG A 57 0.37 2.21 -7.06
C ARG A 57 -0.63 2.30 -8.21
N ILE A 58 -1.52 1.31 -8.36
CA ILE A 58 -2.59 1.40 -9.37
C ILE A 58 -3.66 2.43 -8.98
N SER A 59 -3.91 2.60 -7.67
CA SER A 59 -4.86 3.58 -7.15
C SER A 59 -4.31 5.01 -7.18
N ASP A 60 -2.99 5.18 -7.11
CA ASP A 60 -2.29 6.46 -7.12
C ASP A 60 -2.53 7.28 -8.39
N LEU A 61 -2.73 6.60 -9.52
CA LEU A 61 -3.12 7.26 -10.77
C LEU A 61 -4.43 8.02 -10.61
N LEU A 62 -5.39 7.44 -9.88
CA LEU A 62 -6.70 8.05 -9.64
C LEU A 62 -6.63 9.12 -8.56
N THR A 63 -5.94 8.85 -7.46
CA THR A 63 -5.88 9.78 -6.31
C THR A 63 -5.07 11.03 -6.63
N THR A 64 -3.94 10.92 -7.33
CA THR A 64 -3.07 12.05 -7.65
C THR A 64 -3.79 13.09 -8.52
N GLY A 65 -4.43 12.65 -9.61
CA GLY A 65 -5.20 13.55 -10.47
C GLY A 65 -6.40 14.17 -9.76
N THR A 66 -7.09 13.38 -8.93
CA THR A 66 -8.23 13.85 -8.13
C THR A 66 -7.81 14.94 -7.14
N PHE A 67 -6.74 14.73 -6.37
CA PHE A 67 -6.29 15.71 -5.40
C PHE A 67 -5.63 16.93 -6.04
N PHE A 68 -4.95 16.79 -7.18
CA PHE A 68 -4.50 17.96 -7.95
C PHE A 68 -5.68 18.88 -8.30
N PHE A 69 -6.77 18.30 -8.82
CA PHE A 69 -7.99 19.06 -9.13
C PHE A 69 -8.62 19.68 -7.88
N ILE A 70 -8.75 18.91 -6.78
CA ILE A 70 -9.28 19.43 -5.50
C ILE A 70 -8.43 20.59 -4.99
N PHE A 71 -7.11 20.46 -4.99
CA PHE A 71 -6.21 21.51 -4.53
C PHE A 71 -6.31 22.76 -5.40
N SER A 72 -6.37 22.60 -6.73
CA SER A 72 -6.57 23.71 -7.66
C SER A 72 -7.90 24.42 -7.44
N TRP A 73 -8.98 23.66 -7.24
CA TRP A 73 -10.30 24.20 -6.95
C TRP A 73 -10.34 24.93 -5.60
N LEU A 74 -9.77 24.34 -4.55
CA LEU A 74 -9.68 24.97 -3.22
C LEU A 74 -8.87 26.26 -3.26
N HIS A 75 -7.70 26.24 -3.91
CA HIS A 75 -6.86 27.43 -4.07
C HIS A 75 -7.60 28.55 -4.81
N THR A 76 -8.29 28.22 -5.91
CA THR A 76 -8.99 29.22 -6.73
C THR A 76 -10.17 29.87 -6.00
N ASN A 77 -10.89 29.12 -5.16
CA ASN A 77 -12.14 29.58 -4.57
C ASN A 77 -12.02 30.00 -3.10
N PHE A 78 -11.00 29.52 -2.37
CA PHE A 78 -10.89 29.67 -0.92
C PHE A 78 -9.49 30.06 -0.42
N SER A 79 -8.53 30.35 -1.29
CA SER A 79 -7.21 30.80 -0.84
C SER A 79 -7.31 32.08 -0.01
N ILE A 80 -6.65 32.08 1.14
CA ILE A 80 -6.61 33.24 2.05
C ILE A 80 -5.46 34.17 1.66
N PHE A 81 -4.31 33.61 1.26
CA PHE A 81 -3.13 34.35 0.84
C PHE A 81 -2.80 34.08 -0.64
N SER A 82 -2.27 35.08 -1.33
CA SER A 82 -1.70 34.90 -2.67
C SER A 82 -0.20 34.58 -2.54
N ILE A 83 0.14 33.29 -2.47
CA ILE A 83 1.53 32.84 -2.28
C ILE A 83 2.19 32.60 -3.64
N GLU A 84 3.22 33.38 -3.93
CA GLU A 84 4.07 33.19 -5.10
C GLU A 84 5.25 32.24 -4.82
N SER A 85 5.73 31.57 -5.87
CA SER A 85 6.85 30.65 -5.76
C SER A 85 8.15 31.40 -5.51
N SER A 86 8.82 31.10 -4.39
CA SER A 86 10.12 31.62 -4.00
C SER A 86 10.81 30.60 -3.10
N ALA A 87 12.14 30.72 -2.92
CA ALA A 87 12.86 29.80 -2.02
C ALA A 87 12.25 29.78 -0.60
N THR A 88 11.86 30.93 -0.08
CA THR A 88 11.21 31.05 1.24
C THR A 88 9.86 30.32 1.28
N THR A 89 9.02 30.48 0.26
CA THR A 89 7.69 29.83 0.25
C THR A 89 7.79 28.32 0.05
N TRP A 90 8.83 27.82 -0.63
CA TRP A 90 9.13 26.38 -0.65
C TRP A 90 9.55 25.83 0.71
N ILE A 91 10.38 26.55 1.47
CA ILE A 91 10.75 26.16 2.84
C ILE A 91 9.52 26.14 3.75
N LEU A 92 8.67 27.19 3.67
CA LEU A 92 7.43 27.25 4.44
C LEU A 92 6.47 26.13 4.05
N LEU A 93 6.34 25.81 2.76
CA LEU A 93 5.52 24.70 2.28
C LEU A 93 6.05 23.35 2.78
N PHE A 94 7.36 23.16 2.78
CA PHE A 94 8.01 21.97 3.36
C PHE A 94 7.63 21.79 4.84
N LEU A 95 7.84 22.83 5.65
CA LEU A 95 7.50 22.80 7.07
C LEU A 95 6.00 22.59 7.31
N ALA A 96 5.14 23.26 6.55
CA ALA A 96 3.69 23.13 6.68
C ALA A 96 3.19 21.74 6.29
N THR A 97 3.73 21.17 5.20
CA THR A 97 3.36 19.83 4.73
C THR A 97 3.74 18.75 5.73
N ASP A 98 4.95 18.84 6.29
CA ASP A 98 5.45 17.90 7.29
C ASP A 98 4.70 18.04 8.63
N LEU A 99 4.32 19.26 9.03
CA LEU A 99 3.46 19.51 10.19
C LEU A 99 2.05 18.94 9.99
N VAL A 100 1.44 19.12 8.81
CA VAL A 100 0.13 18.54 8.49
C VAL A 100 0.21 17.02 8.52
N TRP A 101 1.30 16.43 8.00
CA TRP A 101 1.53 15.00 8.13
C TRP A 101 1.61 14.57 9.59
N TYR A 102 2.40 15.26 10.43
CA TYR A 102 2.52 14.92 11.86
C TYR A 102 1.14 14.77 12.53
N TRP A 103 0.23 15.71 12.27
CA TRP A 103 -1.14 15.64 12.82
C TRP A 103 -1.98 14.53 12.20
N TYR A 104 -1.94 14.34 10.88
CA TYR A 104 -2.57 13.19 10.24
C TYR A 104 -2.08 11.88 10.88
N HIS A 105 -0.77 11.74 11.06
CA HIS A 105 -0.14 10.51 11.52
C HIS A 105 -0.48 10.23 12.98
N ARG A 106 -0.38 11.24 13.85
CA ARG A 106 -0.81 11.15 15.24
C ARG A 106 -2.30 10.80 15.37
N LEU A 107 -3.16 11.41 14.57
CA LEU A 107 -4.59 11.07 14.56
C LEU A 107 -4.83 9.67 13.98
N GLY A 108 -3.98 9.22 13.05
CA GLY A 108 -3.91 7.85 12.57
C GLY A 108 -3.74 6.83 13.68
N HIS A 109 -2.99 7.14 14.74
CA HIS A 109 -2.81 6.23 15.88
C HIS A 109 -3.82 6.45 17.02
N THR A 110 -4.37 7.66 17.15
CA THR A 110 -5.19 8.04 18.30
C THR A 110 -6.70 8.07 18.04
N VAL A 111 -7.14 7.98 16.78
CA VAL A 111 -8.56 8.05 16.38
C VAL A 111 -8.93 6.89 15.47
N ASN A 112 -9.94 6.12 15.86
CA ASN A 112 -10.38 4.89 15.17
C ASN A 112 -10.67 5.07 13.68
N LEU A 113 -11.29 6.18 13.29
CA LEU A 113 -11.56 6.49 11.88
C LEU A 113 -10.28 6.52 11.03
N PHE A 114 -9.22 7.16 11.53
CA PHE A 114 -7.96 7.30 10.81
C PHE A 114 -7.06 6.07 11.03
N TRP A 115 -7.14 5.42 12.18
CA TRP A 115 -6.49 4.14 12.41
C TRP A 115 -6.98 3.07 11.43
N ALA A 116 -8.27 3.07 11.09
CA ALA A 116 -8.82 2.14 10.10
C ALA A 116 -8.15 2.24 8.71
N THR A 117 -7.60 3.41 8.36
CA THR A 117 -6.89 3.57 7.08
C THR A 117 -5.39 3.32 7.23
N HIS A 118 -4.82 3.59 8.40
CA HIS A 118 -3.39 3.54 8.66
C HIS A 118 -2.88 2.20 9.21
N ILE A 119 -3.72 1.42 9.91
CA ILE A 119 -3.36 0.15 10.56
C ILE A 119 -2.65 -0.83 9.62
N VAL A 120 -2.99 -0.86 8.32
CA VAL A 120 -2.38 -1.75 7.33
C VAL A 120 -0.88 -1.55 7.22
N HIS A 121 -0.42 -0.31 7.42
CA HIS A 121 1.00 0.05 7.44
C HIS A 121 1.77 -0.63 8.57
N HIS A 122 1.14 -0.75 9.75
CA HIS A 122 1.73 -1.32 10.97
C HIS A 122 1.51 -2.83 11.12
N GLN A 123 0.82 -3.49 10.19
CA GLN A 123 0.46 -4.91 10.32
C GLN A 123 1.60 -5.91 10.10
N SER A 124 2.67 -5.51 9.41
CA SER A 124 3.77 -6.41 9.06
C SER A 124 4.60 -6.73 10.31
N ASP A 125 4.80 -8.02 10.56
CA ASP A 125 5.68 -8.48 11.63
C ASP A 125 7.18 -8.30 11.24
N ASP A 126 7.46 -8.02 9.96
CA ASP A 126 8.76 -7.57 9.45
C ASP A 126 8.86 -6.04 9.35
N PHE A 127 10.05 -5.50 9.59
CA PHE A 127 10.37 -4.10 9.30
C PHE A 127 11.58 -3.98 8.35
N ASN A 128 11.30 -3.64 7.10
CA ASN A 128 12.26 -3.54 5.99
C ASN A 128 11.64 -2.70 4.84
N TYR A 129 12.34 -2.46 3.74
CA TYR A 129 11.86 -1.61 2.64
C TYR A 129 10.59 -2.12 1.96
N THR A 130 10.28 -3.43 2.04
CA THR A 130 8.97 -3.89 1.55
C THR A 130 7.84 -3.34 2.41
N ALA A 131 8.03 -3.20 3.74
CA ALA A 131 7.03 -2.65 4.65
C ALA A 131 6.67 -1.20 4.32
N ALA A 132 7.60 -0.42 3.76
CA ALA A 132 7.33 0.94 3.27
C ALA A 132 6.24 0.98 2.19
N ALA A 133 6.09 -0.11 1.41
CA ALA A 133 5.08 -0.21 0.36
C ALA A 133 3.67 -0.49 0.90
N ARG A 134 3.49 -0.72 2.21
CA ARG A 134 2.20 -1.03 2.84
C ARG A 134 1.33 0.21 3.08
N ILE A 135 1.12 0.99 2.05
CA ILE A 135 0.19 2.12 2.09
C ILE A 135 -1.08 1.72 1.35
N THR A 136 -2.25 2.07 1.88
CA THR A 136 -3.52 1.77 1.20
C THR A 136 -4.04 2.98 0.45
N VAL A 137 -4.94 2.75 -0.52
CA VAL A 137 -5.70 3.85 -1.15
C VAL A 137 -6.49 4.66 -0.13
N PHE A 138 -7.00 4.03 0.94
CA PHE A 138 -7.72 4.73 2.01
C PHE A 138 -6.80 5.67 2.79
N GLN A 139 -5.57 5.24 3.05
CA GLN A 139 -4.54 6.08 3.64
C GLN A 139 -4.14 7.23 2.70
N ALA A 140 -3.97 6.98 1.41
CA ALA A 140 -3.69 8.03 0.42
C ALA A 140 -4.79 9.10 0.39
N VAL A 141 -6.07 8.67 0.39
CA VAL A 141 -7.22 9.59 0.45
C VAL A 141 -7.25 10.37 1.76
N ALA A 142 -7.06 9.70 2.90
CA ALA A 142 -7.06 10.37 4.20
C ALA A 142 -5.99 11.47 4.25
N ARG A 143 -4.75 11.18 3.87
CA ARG A 143 -3.65 12.17 3.82
C ARG A 143 -3.94 13.33 2.88
N GLY A 144 -4.46 13.05 1.68
CA GLY A 144 -4.87 14.08 0.73
C GLY A 144 -5.90 15.05 1.31
N LEU A 145 -6.88 14.55 2.08
CA LEU A 145 -7.87 15.38 2.76
C LEU A 145 -7.25 16.28 3.83
N PHE A 146 -6.23 15.81 4.56
CA PHE A 146 -5.50 16.65 5.52
C PHE A 146 -4.72 17.76 4.82
N TRP A 147 -4.06 17.46 3.71
CA TRP A 147 -3.30 18.46 2.93
C TRP A 147 -4.17 19.48 2.21
N CYS A 148 -5.50 19.31 2.14
CA CYS A 148 -6.42 20.33 1.64
C CYS A 148 -6.33 21.68 2.39
N VAL A 149 -5.73 21.72 3.58
CA VAL A 149 -5.46 22.99 4.28
C VAL A 149 -4.41 23.85 3.56
N LEU A 150 -3.44 23.24 2.86
CA LEU A 150 -2.35 23.95 2.18
C LEU A 150 -2.83 24.87 1.04
N PRO A 151 -3.71 24.44 0.11
CA PRO A 151 -4.25 25.32 -0.92
C PRO A 151 -5.19 26.39 -0.35
N ILE A 152 -5.89 26.12 0.77
CA ILE A 152 -6.71 27.11 1.47
C ILE A 152 -5.83 28.20 2.09
N ILE A 153 -4.67 27.84 2.65
CA ILE A 153 -3.68 28.84 3.10
C ILE A 153 -3.25 29.70 1.91
N GLY A 154 -3.02 29.11 0.75
CA GLY A 154 -2.68 29.85 -0.48
C GLY A 154 -1.56 29.25 -1.32
N PHE A 155 -1.11 28.03 -1.00
CA PHE A 155 -0.10 27.35 -1.81
C PHE A 155 -0.71 26.77 -3.09
N LYS A 156 -0.08 27.03 -4.23
CA LYS A 156 -0.53 26.53 -5.53
C LYS A 156 -0.47 25.00 -5.59
N ALA A 157 -1.41 24.39 -6.30
CA ALA A 157 -1.55 22.93 -6.40
C ALA A 157 -0.28 22.25 -6.97
N GLU A 158 0.39 22.90 -7.92
CA GLU A 158 1.64 22.45 -8.51
C GLU A 158 2.76 22.38 -7.48
N MET A 159 2.86 23.40 -6.60
CA MET A 159 3.87 23.43 -5.55
C MET A 159 3.65 22.30 -4.55
N ILE A 160 2.40 22.12 -4.11
CA ILE A 160 2.02 21.05 -3.19
C ILE A 160 2.36 19.70 -3.81
N THR A 161 1.95 19.46 -5.06
CA THR A 161 2.15 18.18 -5.75
C THR A 161 3.63 17.82 -5.87
N VAL A 162 4.49 18.76 -6.25
CA VAL A 162 5.94 18.53 -6.32
C VAL A 162 6.51 18.17 -4.94
N LEU A 163 6.10 18.88 -3.90
CA LEU A 163 6.58 18.58 -2.56
C LEU A 163 6.08 17.22 -2.06
N LEU A 164 4.83 16.83 -2.36
CA LEU A 164 4.29 15.53 -1.99
C LEU A 164 5.03 14.36 -2.66
N LEU A 165 5.64 14.55 -3.83
CA LEU A 165 6.52 13.54 -4.43
C LEU A 165 7.80 13.33 -3.61
N ILE A 166 8.39 14.41 -3.11
CA ILE A 166 9.57 14.37 -2.23
C ILE A 166 9.19 13.72 -0.89
N HIS A 167 8.09 14.19 -0.30
CA HIS A 167 7.53 13.71 0.96
C HIS A 167 7.15 12.23 0.88
N GLY A 168 6.60 11.75 -0.23
CA GLY A 168 6.30 10.33 -0.44
C GLY A 168 7.53 9.44 -0.69
N THR A 169 8.68 10.00 -1.04
CA THR A 169 9.90 9.24 -1.36
C THR A 169 10.80 9.05 -0.15
N TYR A 170 10.94 10.08 0.70
CA TYR A 170 11.86 10.04 1.84
C TYR A 170 11.57 8.92 2.85
N PRO A 171 10.32 8.70 3.31
CA PRO A 171 9.99 7.68 4.31
C PRO A 171 10.29 6.26 3.84
N PHE A 172 10.35 6.00 2.54
CA PHE A 172 10.79 4.70 2.05
C PHE A 172 12.14 4.29 2.66
N PHE A 173 13.10 5.22 2.73
CA PHE A 173 14.44 4.96 3.21
C PHE A 173 14.56 4.89 4.74
N THR A 174 13.51 5.25 5.48
CA THR A 174 13.48 5.08 6.95
C THR A 174 13.06 3.67 7.36
N HIS A 175 12.45 2.88 6.47
CA HIS A 175 11.98 1.52 6.77
C HIS A 175 13.09 0.46 6.67
N THR A 176 14.06 0.50 7.57
CA THR A 176 15.11 -0.52 7.58
C THR A 176 15.68 -0.79 8.96
N GLN A 177 16.03 -2.05 9.20
CA GLN A 177 16.81 -2.49 10.38
C GLN A 177 18.33 -2.52 10.10
N LEU A 178 18.76 -2.26 8.86
CA LEU A 178 20.17 -2.41 8.47
C LEU A 178 21.01 -1.16 8.75
N VAL A 179 20.36 -0.05 9.08
CA VAL A 179 20.97 1.25 9.42
C VAL A 179 20.75 1.52 10.91
N GLY A 180 21.84 1.73 11.66
CA GLY A 180 21.79 2.05 13.09
C GLY A 180 21.38 3.51 13.35
N LYS A 181 21.82 4.05 14.50
CA LYS A 181 21.63 5.46 14.83
C LYS A 181 22.52 6.36 13.96
N LEU A 182 22.00 7.51 13.57
CA LEU A 182 22.71 8.48 12.70
C LEU A 182 23.28 9.70 13.45
N GLY A 183 23.31 9.65 14.78
CA GLY A 183 23.93 10.68 15.61
C GLY A 183 23.23 12.03 15.51
N TRP A 184 23.96 13.09 15.14
CA TRP A 184 23.41 14.45 15.14
C TRP A 184 22.22 14.66 14.18
N LEU A 185 22.11 13.84 13.14
CA LEU A 185 20.96 13.87 12.22
C LEU A 185 19.64 13.54 12.94
N GLU A 186 19.70 12.75 14.01
CA GLU A 186 18.52 12.34 14.80
C GLU A 186 17.90 13.48 15.63
N TYR A 187 18.51 14.66 15.62
CA TYR A 187 17.93 15.84 16.24
C TYR A 187 17.07 16.66 15.27
N ILE A 188 17.20 16.41 13.97
CA ILE A 188 16.58 17.23 12.90
C ILE A 188 15.64 16.40 12.04
N ILE A 189 16.12 15.27 11.52
CA ILE A 189 15.39 14.44 10.58
C ILE A 189 14.94 13.11 11.21
N VAL A 190 13.87 12.54 10.68
CA VAL A 190 13.40 11.21 11.04
C VAL A 190 14.36 10.16 10.46
N THR A 191 14.94 9.30 11.28
CA THR A 191 15.90 8.30 10.85
C THR A 191 15.29 6.91 10.93
N PRO A 192 15.95 5.87 10.40
CA PRO A 192 15.50 4.50 10.61
C PRO A 192 15.32 4.12 12.08
N SER A 193 16.12 4.68 12.99
CA SER A 193 15.97 4.51 14.45
C SER A 193 14.63 5.04 14.96
N HIS A 194 14.27 6.27 14.59
CA HIS A 194 12.97 6.85 14.97
C HIS A 194 11.80 6.05 14.41
N HIS A 195 11.93 5.61 13.16
CA HIS A 195 10.84 4.90 12.47
C HIS A 195 10.68 3.46 12.94
N ARG A 196 11.76 2.78 13.38
CA ARG A 196 11.68 1.48 14.06
C ARG A 196 10.85 1.57 15.34
N VAL A 197 11.14 2.58 16.17
CA VAL A 197 10.36 2.86 17.39
C VAL A 197 8.90 3.10 17.05
N HIS A 198 8.64 3.92 16.03
CA HIS A 198 7.27 4.21 15.59
C HIS A 198 6.49 2.94 15.16
N HIS A 199 7.16 2.03 14.45
CA HIS A 199 6.56 0.75 14.04
C HIS A 199 6.54 -0.32 15.13
N SER A 200 7.05 -0.01 16.32
CA SER A 200 7.19 -1.02 17.35
C SER A 200 5.90 -1.28 18.11
N SER A 201 5.65 -2.56 18.40
CA SER A 201 4.59 -3.04 19.28
C SER A 201 5.01 -3.14 20.75
N ASN A 202 6.27 -2.78 21.09
CA ASN A 202 6.76 -2.72 22.46
C ASN A 202 5.96 -1.67 23.27
N PRO A 203 5.53 -1.98 24.51
CA PRO A 203 4.75 -1.06 25.34
C PRO A 203 5.39 0.33 25.53
N GLU A 204 6.72 0.42 25.63
CA GLU A 204 7.45 1.68 25.81
C GLU A 204 7.48 2.58 24.55
N TYR A 205 7.19 2.02 23.38
CA TYR A 205 7.27 2.70 22.09
C TYR A 205 5.91 2.98 21.45
N LEU A 206 4.82 2.47 22.03
CA LEU A 206 3.47 2.71 21.53
C LEU A 206 3.16 4.21 21.48
N ASP A 207 2.54 4.63 20.37
CA ASP A 207 2.06 5.99 20.18
C ASP A 207 3.17 7.07 20.23
N LYS A 208 4.35 6.77 19.67
CA LYS A 208 5.54 7.65 19.62
C LYS A 208 6.04 7.90 18.20
N ASN A 209 6.84 8.97 18.06
CA ASN A 209 7.61 9.32 16.85
C ASN A 209 6.76 9.41 15.56
N TYR A 210 5.83 10.35 15.48
CA TYR A 210 4.90 10.53 14.34
C TYR A 210 5.43 11.38 13.18
N GLY A 211 6.58 12.05 13.33
CA GLY A 211 7.20 12.83 12.27
C GLY A 211 7.48 11.98 11.03
N ASP A 212 7.48 12.62 9.86
CA ASP A 212 7.77 11.93 8.59
C ASP A 212 9.18 12.23 8.09
N MET A 213 9.47 13.50 7.84
CA MET A 213 10.79 13.97 7.44
C MET A 213 11.52 14.64 8.60
N LEU A 214 10.82 15.41 9.44
CA LEU A 214 11.42 16.11 10.58
C LEU A 214 10.95 15.54 11.93
N ILE A 215 11.92 15.18 12.77
CA ILE A 215 11.64 14.70 14.14
C ILE A 215 11.30 15.84 15.10
N ILE A 216 11.50 17.09 14.67
CA ILE A 216 11.29 18.28 15.50
C ILE A 216 9.86 18.38 16.02
N TRP A 217 8.86 17.93 15.25
CA TRP A 217 7.46 17.97 15.65
C TRP A 217 7.21 17.07 16.85
N ASP A 218 7.80 15.87 16.88
CA ASP A 218 7.70 14.99 18.03
C ASP A 218 8.32 15.58 19.29
N LYS A 219 9.43 16.31 19.15
CA LYS A 219 10.08 16.99 20.27
C LYS A 219 9.22 18.16 20.76
N ILE A 220 8.63 18.95 19.86
CA ILE A 220 7.76 20.09 20.18
C ILE A 220 6.47 19.62 20.87
N PHE A 221 5.84 18.57 20.36
CA PHE A 221 4.54 18.08 20.83
C PHE A 221 4.64 16.95 21.88
N GLY A 222 5.85 16.61 22.33
CA GLY A 222 6.10 15.67 23.43
C GLY A 222 5.82 14.20 23.09
N THR A 223 5.94 13.81 21.83
CA THR A 223 5.73 12.42 21.34
C THR A 223 7.02 11.70 20.98
N TYR A 224 8.18 12.37 21.13
CA TYR A 224 9.49 11.78 20.90
C TYR A 224 9.87 10.73 21.96
N VAL A 225 10.39 9.59 21.52
CA VAL A 225 11.14 8.65 22.36
C VAL A 225 12.34 8.09 21.59
N GLU A 226 13.44 7.86 22.31
CA GLU A 226 14.65 7.27 21.75
C GLU A 226 14.56 5.74 21.69
N GLU A 227 15.12 5.14 20.64
CA GLU A 227 15.33 3.68 20.56
C GLU A 227 16.41 3.25 21.57
N THR A 228 16.01 2.56 22.64
CA THR A 228 16.88 2.08 23.73
C THR A 228 16.94 0.55 23.79
N ASN A 229 15.81 -0.12 23.56
CA ASN A 229 15.64 -1.56 23.44
C ASN A 229 15.35 -1.99 21.99
N GLU A 230 15.58 -3.27 21.69
CA GLU A 230 15.19 -3.89 20.42
C GLU A 230 13.67 -3.84 20.21
N SER A 231 13.28 -3.41 19.00
CA SER A 231 11.88 -3.26 18.61
C SER A 231 11.30 -4.58 18.10
N GLN A 232 10.14 -4.96 18.62
CA GLN A 232 9.23 -5.94 18.03
C GLN A 232 8.25 -5.18 17.13
N TYR A 233 7.93 -5.72 15.97
CA TYR A 233 7.08 -5.06 14.97
C TYR A 233 5.70 -5.71 14.89
N GLY A 234 4.87 -5.23 13.97
CA GLY A 234 3.49 -5.67 13.81
C GLY A 234 2.52 -4.99 14.78
N LEU A 235 1.30 -5.51 14.82
CA LEU A 235 0.29 -5.06 15.78
C LEU A 235 0.53 -5.70 17.15
N THR A 236 0.16 -5.01 18.23
CA THR A 236 0.16 -5.55 19.61
C THR A 236 -0.60 -6.89 19.72
N LYS A 237 -1.60 -7.09 18.87
CA LYS A 237 -2.16 -8.40 18.55
C LYS A 237 -1.91 -8.70 17.07
N SER A 238 -0.86 -9.48 16.78
CA SER A 238 -0.52 -9.86 15.41
C SER A 238 -1.73 -10.40 14.65
N LEU A 239 -1.85 -9.93 13.41
CA LEU A 239 -2.91 -10.29 12.49
C LEU A 239 -2.83 -11.77 12.08
N GLY A 240 -1.61 -12.30 11.92
CA GLY A 240 -1.34 -13.67 11.50
C GLY A 240 -2.06 -14.05 10.20
N SER A 241 -2.12 -13.16 9.22
CA SER A 241 -2.84 -13.38 7.95
C SER A 241 -2.23 -12.57 6.82
N TYR A 242 -2.13 -13.22 5.66
CA TYR A 242 -1.56 -12.68 4.41
C TYR A 242 -2.64 -12.45 3.34
N SER A 243 -3.90 -12.68 3.70
CA SER A 243 -5.04 -12.39 2.85
C SER A 243 -5.15 -10.89 2.61
N PHE A 244 -5.00 -10.51 1.34
CA PHE A 244 -5.12 -9.13 0.89
C PHE A 244 -6.41 -8.45 1.42
N LEU A 245 -7.56 -9.13 1.32
CA LEU A 245 -8.84 -8.57 1.76
C LEU A 245 -8.93 -8.45 3.28
N TRP A 246 -8.46 -9.46 4.02
CA TRP A 246 -8.53 -9.42 5.48
C TRP A 246 -7.64 -8.31 6.04
N GLN A 247 -6.43 -8.16 5.50
CA GLN A 247 -5.49 -7.08 5.86
C GLN A 247 -6.13 -5.69 5.72
N HIS A 248 -6.88 -5.44 4.64
CA HIS A 248 -7.52 -4.14 4.40
C HIS A 248 -8.77 -3.89 5.25
N PHE A 249 -9.58 -4.91 5.49
CA PHE A 249 -10.97 -4.68 5.95
C PHE A 249 -11.26 -5.16 7.37
N HIS A 250 -10.36 -5.90 8.03
CA HIS A 250 -10.66 -6.45 9.36
C HIS A 250 -11.05 -5.36 10.37
N TYR A 251 -10.39 -4.19 10.35
CA TYR A 251 -10.59 -3.17 11.37
C TYR A 251 -11.88 -2.40 11.13
N VAL A 252 -12.22 -2.18 9.85
CA VAL A 252 -13.53 -1.64 9.46
C VAL A 252 -14.65 -2.58 9.92
N LEU A 253 -14.46 -3.89 9.83
CA LEU A 253 -15.42 -4.87 10.36
C LEU A 253 -15.51 -4.82 11.89
N GLU A 254 -14.37 -4.67 12.59
CA GLU A 254 -14.34 -4.50 14.05
C GLU A 254 -15.12 -3.26 14.49
N LEU A 255 -14.87 -2.12 13.84
CA LEU A 255 -15.63 -0.88 14.08
C LEU A 255 -17.10 -1.06 13.76
N GLY A 256 -17.45 -1.77 12.68
CA GLY A 256 -18.84 -2.07 12.33
C GLY A 256 -19.57 -2.92 13.37
N VAL A 257 -18.90 -3.89 13.97
CA VAL A 257 -19.45 -4.69 15.07
C VAL A 257 -19.55 -3.86 16.36
N ALA A 258 -18.49 -3.14 16.73
CA ALA A 258 -18.49 -2.27 17.90
C ALA A 258 -19.60 -1.19 17.82
N PHE A 259 -19.79 -0.60 16.64
CA PHE A 259 -20.84 0.38 16.38
C PHE A 259 -22.26 -0.21 16.51
N ARG A 260 -22.45 -1.47 16.09
CA ARG A 260 -23.72 -2.18 16.28
C ARG A 260 -23.97 -2.57 17.74
N MET A 261 -22.92 -2.85 18.51
CA MET A 261 -23.00 -3.16 19.94
C MET A 261 -23.23 -1.91 20.80
N ALA A 262 -22.85 -0.73 20.32
CA ALA A 262 -23.07 0.55 21.00
C ALA A 262 -24.57 0.88 21.12
N LYS A 263 -25.05 1.08 22.36
CA LYS A 263 -26.46 1.31 22.69
C LYS A 263 -26.87 2.77 22.56
N THR A 264 -25.94 3.70 22.76
CA THR A 264 -26.22 5.15 22.76
C THR A 264 -25.50 5.88 21.62
N PHE A 265 -26.02 7.04 21.23
CA PHE A 265 -25.38 7.89 20.22
C PHE A 265 -23.96 8.32 20.63
N LYS A 266 -23.74 8.64 21.92
CA LYS A 266 -22.41 8.96 22.46
C LYS A 266 -21.44 7.78 22.34
N GLN A 267 -21.88 6.55 22.59
CA GLN A 267 -21.05 5.35 22.41
C GLN A 267 -20.71 5.14 20.93
N LYS A 268 -21.66 5.37 20.03
CA LYS A 268 -21.43 5.30 18.57
C LYS A 268 -20.39 6.32 18.11
N LEU A 269 -20.47 7.56 18.59
CA LEU A 269 -19.44 8.57 18.32
C LEU A 269 -18.09 8.15 18.89
N LYS A 270 -18.05 7.56 20.09
CA LYS A 270 -16.82 7.05 20.71
C LYS A 270 -16.18 5.92 19.88
N VAL A 271 -16.97 5.06 19.23
CA VAL A 271 -16.41 4.03 18.32
C VAL A 271 -15.68 4.67 17.13
N ILE A 272 -16.20 5.77 16.58
CA ILE A 272 -15.62 6.42 15.39
C ILE A 272 -14.46 7.36 15.76
N PHE A 273 -14.65 8.18 16.78
CA PHE A 273 -13.75 9.29 17.13
C PHE A 273 -12.92 9.04 18.42
N GLY A 274 -13.15 7.92 19.11
CA GLY A 274 -12.30 7.46 20.21
C GLY A 274 -11.06 6.72 19.71
N GLY A 275 -10.27 6.21 20.64
CA GLY A 275 -9.00 5.55 20.32
C GLY A 275 -9.12 4.04 20.07
N PRO A 276 -8.10 3.40 19.47
CA PRO A 276 -8.08 1.95 19.26
C PRO A 276 -8.25 1.13 20.55
N ASN A 277 -7.72 1.64 21.67
CA ASN A 277 -7.84 1.04 22.99
C ASN A 277 -9.28 1.02 23.54
N ASP A 278 -10.21 1.80 22.94
CA ASP A 278 -11.62 1.80 23.33
C ASP A 278 -12.42 0.64 22.71
N ILE A 279 -11.85 -0.07 21.72
CA ILE A 279 -12.52 -1.17 21.03
C ILE A 279 -12.29 -2.48 21.79
N ASP A 280 -13.38 -3.22 22.04
CA ASP A 280 -13.32 -4.52 22.71
C ASP A 280 -12.52 -5.54 21.88
N GLY A 281 -11.33 -5.91 22.36
CA GLY A 281 -10.43 -6.86 21.70
C GLY A 281 -11.01 -8.26 21.46
N ARG A 282 -12.14 -8.62 22.09
CA ARG A 282 -12.87 -9.86 21.82
C ARG A 282 -13.54 -9.85 20.44
N ILE A 283 -13.90 -8.67 19.91
CA ILE A 283 -14.52 -8.51 18.59
C ILE A 283 -13.59 -9.09 17.51
N ARG A 284 -12.28 -8.78 17.59
CA ARG A 284 -11.28 -9.36 16.69
C ARG A 284 -11.36 -10.88 16.66
N SER A 285 -11.32 -11.50 17.83
CA SER A 285 -11.30 -12.97 17.94
C SER A 285 -12.58 -13.61 17.39
N LEU A 286 -13.74 -12.94 17.51
CA LEU A 286 -15.00 -13.39 16.92
C LEU A 286 -14.97 -13.32 15.40
N LEU A 287 -14.45 -12.23 14.83
CA LEU A 287 -14.38 -12.07 13.38
C LEU A 287 -13.35 -13.00 12.74
N GLU A 288 -12.19 -13.23 13.38
CA GLU A 288 -11.21 -14.23 12.93
C GLU A 288 -11.86 -15.61 12.83
N ARG A 289 -12.54 -16.09 13.88
CA ARG A 289 -13.24 -17.39 13.84
C ARG A 289 -14.22 -17.53 12.66
N LYS A 290 -14.82 -16.42 12.21
CA LYS A 290 -15.79 -16.40 11.11
C LYS A 290 -15.16 -16.26 9.73
N PHE A 291 -14.16 -15.41 9.59
CA PHE A 291 -13.66 -14.94 8.28
C PHE A 291 -12.21 -15.28 8.00
N SER A 292 -11.37 -15.46 9.03
CA SER A 292 -9.93 -15.66 8.85
C SER A 292 -9.36 -16.66 9.86
N LYS A 293 -8.83 -17.78 9.34
CA LYS A 293 -7.98 -18.66 10.15
C LYS A 293 -6.57 -18.10 10.14
N LYS A 294 -5.98 -17.92 11.32
CA LYS A 294 -4.59 -17.50 11.44
C LYS A 294 -3.67 -18.46 10.68
N ALA A 295 -2.85 -17.89 9.81
CA ALA A 295 -1.79 -18.56 9.07
C ALA A 295 -0.55 -18.63 9.98
N ILE A 296 -0.55 -19.56 10.94
CA ILE A 296 0.61 -19.81 11.80
C ILE A 296 1.35 -21.04 11.26
N ASP A 297 2.66 -20.92 11.10
CA ASP A 297 3.58 -22.01 10.71
C ASP A 297 3.23 -22.74 9.40
N ILE A 298 2.80 -21.99 8.38
CA ILE A 298 2.57 -22.57 7.05
C ILE A 298 3.91 -22.87 6.38
N GLN A 299 4.19 -24.16 6.19
CA GLN A 299 5.30 -24.59 5.34
C GLN A 299 4.91 -24.50 3.86
N TYR A 300 5.76 -23.85 3.07
CA TYR A 300 5.54 -23.68 1.63
C TYR A 300 6.36 -24.68 0.82
N SER A 301 5.71 -25.38 -0.11
CA SER A 301 6.44 -26.17 -1.11
C SER A 301 7.26 -25.25 -2.02
N LYS A 302 8.40 -25.73 -2.55
CA LYS A 302 9.19 -24.96 -3.53
C LYS A 302 8.38 -24.56 -4.76
N LYS A 303 7.44 -25.40 -5.17
CA LYS A 303 6.52 -25.13 -6.29
C LYS A 303 5.60 -23.95 -5.99
N LEU A 304 5.04 -23.88 -4.77
CA LEU A 304 4.20 -22.77 -4.34
C LEU A 304 4.97 -21.46 -4.27
N ILE A 305 6.18 -21.47 -3.66
CA ILE A 305 7.06 -20.30 -3.61
C ILE A 305 7.33 -19.77 -5.02
N ASN A 306 7.77 -20.65 -5.93
CA ASN A 306 8.07 -20.27 -7.31
C ASN A 306 6.83 -19.73 -8.03
N ALA A 307 5.66 -20.34 -7.84
CA ALA A 307 4.42 -19.89 -8.44
C ALA A 307 4.01 -18.49 -7.95
N VAL A 308 4.15 -18.21 -6.65
CA VAL A 308 3.89 -16.88 -6.08
C VAL A 308 4.88 -15.87 -6.63
N ILE A 309 6.19 -16.16 -6.64
CA ILE A 309 7.22 -15.27 -7.18
C ILE A 309 6.92 -14.90 -8.63
N VAL A 310 6.66 -15.89 -9.49
CA VAL A 310 6.36 -15.67 -10.91
C VAL A 310 5.10 -14.82 -11.07
N LYS A 311 4.03 -15.10 -10.31
CA LYS A 311 2.80 -14.32 -10.35
C LYS A 311 3.01 -12.87 -9.88
N THR A 312 3.80 -12.66 -8.82
CA THR A 312 4.14 -11.32 -8.34
C THR A 312 4.94 -10.54 -9.38
N ILE A 313 5.96 -11.15 -9.99
CA ILE A 313 6.74 -10.54 -11.08
C ILE A 313 5.84 -10.16 -12.26
N ILE A 314 4.99 -11.08 -12.73
CA ILE A 314 4.03 -10.80 -13.81
C ILE A 314 3.13 -9.62 -13.43
N THR A 315 2.60 -9.61 -12.20
CA THR A 315 1.71 -8.54 -11.73
C THR A 315 2.43 -7.19 -11.68
N MET A 316 3.68 -7.16 -11.20
CA MET A 316 4.51 -5.94 -11.21
C MET A 316 4.85 -5.48 -12.63
N SER A 317 5.13 -6.39 -13.56
CA SER A 317 5.35 -6.04 -14.97
C SER A 317 4.09 -5.48 -15.62
N VAL A 318 2.93 -6.10 -15.37
CA VAL A 318 1.63 -5.58 -15.87
C VAL A 318 1.35 -4.20 -15.27
N LEU A 319 1.57 -4.00 -13.98
CA LEU A 319 1.47 -2.69 -13.34
C LEU A 319 2.38 -1.65 -14.00
N PHE A 320 3.68 -1.97 -14.14
CA PHE A 320 4.66 -1.08 -14.75
C PHE A 320 4.24 -0.65 -16.16
N PHE A 321 3.88 -1.59 -17.03
CA PHE A 321 3.48 -1.28 -18.39
C PHE A 321 2.12 -0.59 -18.48
N THR A 322 1.19 -0.89 -17.57
CA THR A 322 -0.09 -0.17 -17.46
C THR A 322 0.15 1.30 -17.16
N ILE A 323 1.01 1.60 -16.19
CA ILE A 323 1.37 2.98 -15.86
C ILE A 323 2.12 3.62 -17.04
N LEU A 324 3.18 2.97 -17.54
CA LEU A 324 4.06 3.51 -18.58
C LEU A 324 3.31 3.90 -19.85
N PHE A 325 2.32 3.10 -20.25
CA PHE A 325 1.53 3.28 -21.46
C PHE A 325 0.11 3.82 -21.20
N SER A 326 -0.21 4.31 -20.00
CA SER A 326 -1.52 4.87 -19.63
C SER A 326 -2.09 5.84 -20.68
N ASN A 327 -1.26 6.73 -21.24
CA ASN A 327 -1.68 7.67 -22.31
C ASN A 327 -2.19 7.02 -23.61
N TYR A 328 -1.99 5.72 -23.79
CA TYR A 328 -2.40 4.94 -24.96
C TYR A 328 -3.49 3.92 -24.66
N LEU A 329 -3.82 3.70 -23.40
CA LEU A 329 -4.83 2.74 -22.98
C LEU A 329 -6.21 3.40 -23.03
N SER A 330 -7.20 2.66 -23.51
CA SER A 330 -8.60 3.07 -23.33
C SER A 330 -8.99 2.92 -21.85
N ILE A 331 -9.95 3.72 -21.38
CA ILE A 331 -10.50 3.61 -20.02
C ILE A 331 -10.95 2.17 -19.72
N SER A 332 -11.56 1.50 -20.70
CA SER A 332 -11.97 0.10 -20.58
C SER A 332 -10.78 -0.85 -20.39
N SER A 333 -9.69 -0.63 -21.12
CA SER A 333 -8.45 -1.41 -20.98
C SER A 333 -7.81 -1.17 -19.62
N GLU A 334 -7.73 0.08 -19.16
CA GLU A 334 -7.21 0.42 -17.83
C GLU A 334 -8.03 -0.21 -16.71
N PHE A 335 -9.36 -0.19 -16.82
CA PHE A 335 -10.25 -0.81 -15.85
C PHE A 335 -10.05 -2.32 -15.78
N LEU A 336 -9.92 -2.99 -16.92
CA LEU A 336 -9.66 -4.44 -16.99
C LEU A 336 -8.27 -4.82 -16.47
N LEU A 337 -7.24 -4.03 -16.80
CA LEU A 337 -5.88 -4.24 -16.28
C LEU A 337 -5.84 -4.03 -14.76
N THR A 338 -6.53 -3.01 -14.26
CA THR A 338 -6.70 -2.78 -12.81
C THR A 338 -7.41 -3.97 -12.16
N GLY A 339 -8.51 -4.45 -12.75
CA GLY A 339 -9.21 -5.65 -12.28
C GLY A 339 -8.31 -6.89 -12.27
N PHE A 340 -7.50 -7.08 -13.31
CA PHE A 340 -6.51 -8.16 -13.36
C PHE A 340 -5.48 -8.04 -12.24
N ILE A 341 -4.92 -6.84 -12.00
CA ILE A 341 -3.94 -6.59 -10.95
C ILE A 341 -4.54 -6.86 -9.56
N ILE A 342 -5.73 -6.33 -9.27
CA ILE A 342 -6.42 -6.53 -7.99
C ILE A 342 -6.74 -8.02 -7.75
N LEU A 343 -7.24 -8.73 -8.77
CA LEU A 343 -7.44 -10.18 -8.66
C LEU A 343 -6.11 -10.93 -8.45
N SER A 344 -5.02 -10.46 -9.06
CA SER A 344 -3.71 -11.09 -8.92
C SER A 344 -3.18 -11.00 -7.50
N VAL A 345 -3.27 -9.83 -6.85
CA VAL A 345 -2.83 -9.65 -5.46
C VAL A 345 -3.73 -10.37 -4.44
N ILE A 346 -5.03 -10.48 -4.72
CA ILE A 346 -5.96 -11.31 -3.94
C ILE A 346 -5.55 -12.78 -4.03
N VAL A 347 -5.27 -13.28 -5.24
CA VAL A 347 -4.86 -14.67 -5.47
C VAL A 347 -3.52 -14.95 -4.78
N THR A 348 -2.49 -14.13 -4.95
CA THR A 348 -1.18 -14.37 -4.32
C THR A 348 -1.26 -14.30 -2.80
N GLY A 349 -2.01 -13.36 -2.22
CA GLY A 349 -2.24 -13.31 -0.77
C GLY A 349 -2.97 -14.55 -0.24
N ALA A 350 -3.97 -15.04 -0.98
CA ALA A 350 -4.70 -16.26 -0.62
C ALA A 350 -3.87 -17.55 -0.84
N MET A 351 -2.90 -17.55 -1.77
CA MET A 351 -1.91 -18.62 -1.95
C MET A 351 -1.00 -18.75 -0.73
N LEU A 352 -0.57 -17.63 -0.13
CA LEU A 352 0.21 -17.63 1.11
C LEU A 352 -0.55 -18.27 2.29
N GLU A 353 -1.88 -18.27 2.25
CA GLU A 353 -2.71 -18.96 3.25
C GLU A 353 -3.24 -20.33 2.78
N GLN A 354 -2.69 -20.85 1.69
CA GLN A 354 -3.08 -22.11 1.04
C GLN A 354 -4.60 -22.26 0.81
N LYS A 355 -5.29 -21.16 0.50
CA LYS A 355 -6.73 -21.20 0.22
C LYS A 355 -7.00 -21.85 -1.13
N LYS A 356 -7.90 -22.82 -1.15
CA LYS A 356 -8.23 -23.60 -2.37
C LYS A 356 -9.22 -22.91 -3.32
N TRP A 357 -10.03 -21.97 -2.83
CA TRP A 357 -11.04 -21.27 -3.64
C TRP A 357 -10.43 -20.33 -4.70
N ILE A 358 -9.13 -20.02 -4.59
CA ILE A 358 -8.41 -19.14 -5.53
C ILE A 358 -8.45 -19.64 -6.98
N PHE A 359 -8.63 -20.95 -7.18
CA PHE A 359 -8.66 -21.56 -8.50
C PHE A 359 -9.76 -20.95 -9.39
N HIS A 360 -10.90 -20.59 -8.80
CA HIS A 360 -11.99 -19.93 -9.52
C HIS A 360 -11.58 -18.55 -10.06
N LEU A 361 -10.76 -17.81 -9.30
CA LEU A 361 -10.29 -16.48 -9.72
C LEU A 361 -9.30 -16.55 -10.88
N GLU A 362 -8.56 -17.65 -11.02
CA GLU A 362 -7.64 -17.83 -12.15
C GLU A 362 -8.39 -17.89 -13.49
N PHE A 363 -9.57 -18.52 -13.53
CA PHE A 363 -10.42 -18.52 -14.74
C PHE A 363 -10.89 -17.13 -15.10
N VAL A 364 -11.30 -16.33 -14.11
CA VAL A 364 -11.70 -14.93 -14.34
C VAL A 364 -10.53 -14.13 -14.91
N ARG A 365 -9.32 -14.29 -14.36
CA ARG A 365 -8.11 -13.63 -14.85
C ARG A 365 -7.76 -14.03 -16.29
N ILE A 366 -7.84 -15.32 -16.63
CA ILE A 366 -7.64 -15.80 -18.00
C ILE A 366 -8.68 -15.19 -18.95
N GLY A 367 -9.94 -15.10 -18.52
CA GLY A 367 -11.01 -14.43 -19.28
C GLY A 367 -10.69 -12.96 -19.55
N ILE A 368 -10.20 -12.21 -18.55
CA ILE A 368 -9.77 -10.82 -18.70
C ILE A 368 -8.63 -10.71 -19.73
N VAL A 369 -7.63 -11.58 -19.65
CA VAL A 369 -6.50 -11.61 -20.60
C VAL A 369 -7.00 -11.90 -22.03
N GLY A 370 -7.90 -12.87 -22.18
CA GLY A 370 -8.50 -13.20 -23.48
C GLY A 370 -9.27 -12.01 -24.07
N TYR A 371 -10.11 -11.36 -23.26
CA TYR A 371 -10.84 -10.17 -23.69
C TYR A 371 -9.89 -9.02 -24.05
N LEU A 372 -8.87 -8.75 -23.24
CA LEU A 372 -7.87 -7.72 -23.52
C LEU A 372 -7.15 -8.01 -24.85
N ALA A 373 -6.70 -9.25 -25.07
CA ALA A 373 -6.08 -9.65 -26.33
C ALA A 373 -6.99 -9.42 -27.54
N PHE A 374 -8.27 -9.80 -27.44
CA PHE A 374 -9.25 -9.57 -28.49
C PHE A 374 -9.55 -8.08 -28.72
N SER A 375 -9.59 -7.28 -27.65
CA SER A 375 -9.84 -5.83 -27.75
C SER A 375 -8.74 -5.08 -28.49
N VAL A 376 -7.48 -5.56 -28.38
CA VAL A 376 -6.32 -4.98 -29.07
C VAL A 376 -6.20 -5.54 -30.49
N PHE A 377 -6.48 -6.83 -30.68
CA PHE A 377 -6.37 -7.53 -31.97
C PHE A 377 -7.70 -8.20 -32.33
N PRO A 378 -8.72 -7.44 -32.76
CA PRO A 378 -10.03 -8.00 -33.08
C PRO A 378 -9.93 -8.90 -34.33
N ASN A 379 -9.79 -10.20 -34.09
CA ASN A 379 -9.62 -11.21 -35.13
C ASN A 379 -10.57 -12.41 -34.85
N PRO A 380 -11.37 -12.87 -35.82
CA PRO A 380 -12.27 -14.01 -35.64
C PRO A 380 -11.57 -15.30 -35.20
N LEU A 381 -10.36 -15.58 -35.71
CA LEU A 381 -9.57 -16.75 -35.31
C LEU A 381 -9.11 -16.64 -33.86
N LEU A 382 -8.74 -15.44 -33.40
CA LEU A 382 -8.39 -15.20 -32.00
C LEU A 382 -9.61 -15.42 -31.09
N LEU A 383 -10.78 -14.93 -31.49
CA LEU A 383 -12.02 -15.16 -30.74
C LEU A 383 -12.35 -16.65 -30.66
N ILE A 384 -12.27 -17.38 -31.77
CA ILE A 384 -12.47 -18.84 -31.79
C ILE A 384 -11.47 -19.53 -30.86
N ALA A 385 -10.19 -19.15 -30.90
CA ALA A 385 -9.17 -19.71 -30.02
C ALA A 385 -9.48 -19.46 -28.54
N ILE A 386 -9.87 -18.24 -28.16
CA ILE A 386 -10.27 -17.89 -26.78
C ILE A 386 -11.47 -18.73 -26.33
N VAL A 387 -12.50 -18.84 -27.19
CA VAL A 387 -13.70 -19.64 -26.89
C VAL A 387 -13.36 -21.12 -26.74
N LEU A 388 -12.52 -21.68 -27.61
CA LEU A 388 -12.08 -23.08 -27.51
C LEU A 388 -11.29 -23.33 -26.23
N ILE A 389 -10.37 -22.44 -25.86
CA ILE A 389 -9.63 -22.51 -24.58
C ILE A 389 -10.61 -22.47 -23.40
N GLY A 390 -11.62 -21.60 -23.46
CA GLY A 390 -12.67 -21.52 -22.45
C GLY A 390 -13.49 -22.81 -22.33
N ILE A 391 -13.92 -23.39 -23.45
CA ILE A 391 -14.66 -24.67 -23.49
C ILE A 391 -13.80 -25.79 -22.91
N VAL A 392 -12.55 -25.92 -23.33
CA VAL A 392 -11.61 -26.92 -22.79
C VAL A 392 -11.42 -26.72 -21.28
N GLY A 393 -11.27 -25.47 -20.84
CA GLY A 393 -11.16 -25.14 -19.42
C GLY A 393 -12.38 -25.56 -18.60
N VAL A 394 -13.59 -25.40 -19.14
CA VAL A 394 -14.85 -25.83 -18.49
C VAL A 394 -14.99 -27.36 -18.51
N LEU A 395 -14.73 -28.01 -19.64
CA LEU A 395 -14.84 -29.47 -19.79
C LEU A 395 -13.87 -30.22 -18.87
N PHE A 396 -12.63 -29.72 -18.74
CA PHE A 396 -11.61 -30.32 -17.90
C PHE A 396 -11.46 -29.64 -16.55
N TYR A 397 -12.46 -28.86 -16.13
CA TYR A 397 -12.40 -28.02 -14.92
C TYR A 397 -11.97 -28.81 -13.67
N GLN A 398 -12.61 -29.96 -13.41
CA GLN A 398 -12.32 -30.78 -12.24
C GLN A 398 -10.90 -31.36 -12.28
N THR A 399 -10.45 -31.81 -13.46
CA THR A 399 -9.11 -32.36 -13.66
C THR A 399 -8.03 -31.30 -13.47
N ILE A 400 -8.23 -30.11 -14.05
CA ILE A 400 -7.30 -28.98 -13.91
C ILE A 400 -7.28 -28.53 -12.44
N HIS A 401 -8.44 -28.47 -11.78
CA HIS A 401 -8.54 -28.10 -10.36
C HIS A 401 -7.75 -29.06 -9.47
N SER A 402 -7.93 -30.37 -9.65
CA SER A 402 -7.22 -31.38 -8.88
C SER A 402 -5.71 -31.27 -9.08
N LYS A 403 -5.25 -31.15 -10.33
CA LYS A 403 -3.82 -30.99 -10.64
C LYS A 403 -3.25 -29.68 -10.11
N TYR A 404 -4.02 -28.59 -10.13
CA TYR A 404 -3.63 -27.30 -9.56
C TYR A 404 -3.43 -27.42 -8.04
N GLN A 405 -4.37 -28.07 -7.35
CA GLN A 405 -4.26 -28.30 -5.91
C GLN A 405 -3.08 -29.20 -5.56
N GLU A 406 -2.89 -30.29 -6.29
CA GLU A 406 -1.75 -31.18 -6.11
C GLU A 406 -0.43 -30.43 -6.33
N LEU A 407 -0.28 -29.74 -7.47
CA LEU A 407 0.96 -29.05 -7.81
C LEU A 407 1.40 -28.01 -6.77
N LEU A 408 0.44 -27.25 -6.22
CA LEU A 408 0.73 -26.11 -5.35
C LEU A 408 0.66 -26.45 -3.86
N PHE A 409 -0.20 -27.40 -3.45
CA PHE A 409 -0.51 -27.65 -2.05
C PHE A 409 -0.24 -29.10 -1.59
N SER A 410 0.24 -30.00 -2.47
CA SER A 410 0.79 -31.27 -1.99
C SER A 410 2.17 -31.03 -1.35
N ALA A 411 2.36 -31.55 -0.14
CA ALA A 411 3.66 -31.55 0.54
C ALA A 411 4.72 -32.32 -0.24
#